data_AF-A0A536WU19-F1
#
_entry.id   AF-A0A536WU19-F1
#
_cell.length_a   1.000
_cell.length_b   1.000
_cell.length_c   1.000
_cell.angle_alpha   90.00
_cell.angle_beta   90.00
_cell.angle_gamma   90.00
#
_symmetry.space_group_name_H-M   'P 1'
#
loop_
_entity.id
_entity.type
_entity.pdbx_description
1 polymer ?
#
loop_
_entity_poly.entity_id
_entity_poly.type
_entity_poly.pdbx_seq_one_letter_code
_entity_poly.pdbx_strand_id
1 'polypeptide(L)'
;MTLLEKAGAWLLAILCTCAPLAAQAQFGRAWPKPPKIVVIGAEGDPRMMLVDEAIAYWNRALEEAGAGLRLPGATRAALPIPEEALQELSQAILARRRPVQVPPALRELPGDVNVMLAQSSFISFAGPFDSEGKRVIGIRGDRVPPLSLPNVARNVIAHELGHAIGLGHNDDPSKLMCGRPAPCRPGEFKSEEPRYFALTDDERRELRRLYPPQ
;
A
#
# COMPACT_ATOMS: atom_id res chain seq x y z
N MET A 1 -31.10 -27.54 -63.34
CA MET A 1 -31.56 -27.17 -61.98
C MET A 1 -30.56 -27.77 -60.99
N THR A 2 -29.41 -27.10 -60.74
CA THR A 2 -29.15 -26.14 -59.62
C THR A 2 -29.27 -26.85 -58.26
N LEU A 3 -28.29 -26.94 -57.35
CA LEU A 3 -27.06 -26.19 -57.03
C LEU A 3 -26.04 -27.17 -56.38
N LEU A 4 -24.77 -27.17 -56.78
CA LEU A 4 -23.63 -26.50 -56.11
C LEU A 4 -23.40 -26.85 -54.62
N GLU A 5 -22.32 -27.61 -54.40
CA GLU A 5 -21.28 -27.43 -53.37
C GLU A 5 -21.71 -27.33 -51.89
N LYS A 6 -21.61 -28.47 -51.18
CA LYS A 6 -21.46 -28.48 -49.72
C LYS A 6 -20.01 -28.17 -49.36
N ALA A 7 -19.69 -26.89 -49.29
CA ALA A 7 -18.46 -26.40 -48.69
C ALA A 7 -18.42 -26.78 -47.19
N GLY A 8 -17.40 -27.55 -46.80
CA GLY A 8 -17.09 -27.84 -45.41
C GLY A 8 -16.60 -26.57 -44.72
N ALA A 9 -17.48 -25.94 -43.92
CA ALA A 9 -17.10 -24.83 -43.06
C ALA A 9 -16.51 -25.38 -41.75
N TRP A 10 -15.18 -25.54 -41.73
CA TRP A 10 -14.42 -25.64 -40.49
C TRP A 10 -14.40 -24.27 -39.81
N LEU A 11 -15.34 -24.03 -38.90
CA LEU A 11 -15.29 -22.91 -37.97
C LEU A 11 -14.28 -23.24 -36.86
N LEU A 12 -13.00 -22.93 -37.12
CA LEU A 12 -12.02 -22.73 -36.06
C LEU A 12 -12.41 -21.45 -35.31
N ALA A 13 -13.19 -21.59 -34.25
CA ALA A 13 -13.36 -20.56 -33.25
C ALA A 13 -12.02 -20.42 -32.49
N ILE A 14 -11.13 -19.58 -33.00
CA ILE A 14 -10.01 -19.07 -32.20
C ILE A 14 -10.63 -18.20 -31.12
N LEU A 15 -10.85 -18.79 -29.95
CA LEU A 15 -11.02 -18.07 -28.70
C LEU A 15 -9.74 -17.27 -28.49
N CYS A 16 -9.73 -16.04 -28.99
CA CYS A 16 -8.85 -14.99 -28.50
C CYS A 16 -9.23 -14.76 -27.04
N THR A 17 -8.66 -15.57 -26.15
CA THR A 17 -8.55 -15.24 -24.75
C THR A 17 -7.59 -14.06 -24.66
N CYS A 18 -8.11 -12.86 -24.92
CA CYS A 18 -7.57 -11.66 -24.33
C CYS A 18 -7.78 -11.81 -22.82
N ALA A 19 -6.92 -12.59 -22.17
CA ALA A 19 -6.74 -12.46 -20.74
C ALA A 19 -6.35 -10.99 -20.57
N PRO A 20 -7.17 -10.15 -19.90
CA PRO A 20 -6.66 -8.86 -19.51
C PRO A 20 -5.46 -9.16 -18.64
N LEU A 21 -4.26 -8.76 -19.11
CA LEU A 21 -3.12 -8.50 -18.26
C LEU A 21 -3.57 -7.37 -17.33
N ALA A 22 -4.34 -7.75 -16.32
CA ALA A 22 -4.65 -6.92 -15.20
C ALA A 22 -3.28 -6.62 -14.60
N ALA A 23 -2.77 -5.41 -14.88
CA ALA A 23 -1.84 -4.76 -13.99
C ALA A 23 -2.61 -4.55 -12.68
N GLN A 24 -2.71 -5.64 -11.91
CA GLN A 24 -3.40 -5.71 -10.64
C GLN A 24 -2.82 -4.57 -9.82
N ALA A 25 -3.69 -3.74 -9.24
CA ALA A 25 -3.29 -3.06 -8.03
C ALA A 25 -2.69 -4.13 -7.12
N GLN A 26 -1.42 -4.01 -6.72
CA GLN A 26 -0.66 -5.09 -6.06
C GLN A 26 -1.11 -5.31 -4.61
N PHE A 27 -2.40 -5.20 -4.35
CA PHE A 27 -3.03 -5.69 -3.14
C PHE A 27 -3.07 -7.23 -3.19
N GLY A 28 -2.99 -7.87 -2.04
CA GLY A 28 -3.02 -9.33 -1.92
C GLY A 28 -1.71 -10.05 -2.25
N ARG A 29 -0.58 -9.35 -2.43
CA ARG A 29 0.73 -9.99 -2.59
C ARG A 29 1.44 -10.10 -1.24
N ALA A 30 1.54 -11.32 -0.75
CA ALA A 30 2.23 -11.66 0.49
C ALA A 30 3.74 -11.47 0.36
N TRP A 31 4.37 -11.06 1.46
CA TRP A 31 5.82 -11.17 1.61
C TRP A 31 6.24 -12.62 1.84
N PRO A 32 7.23 -13.16 1.08
CA PRO A 32 7.71 -14.53 1.28
C PRO A 32 8.55 -14.69 2.56
N LYS A 33 9.04 -13.58 3.11
CA LYS A 33 9.81 -13.48 4.35
C LYS A 33 9.53 -12.12 5.00
N PRO A 34 9.77 -11.94 6.31
CA PRO A 34 9.68 -10.61 6.93
C PRO A 34 10.45 -9.55 6.13
N PRO A 35 9.81 -8.45 5.70
CA PRO A 35 10.46 -7.43 4.89
C PRO A 35 11.40 -6.56 5.73
N LYS A 36 12.56 -6.20 5.18
CA LYS A 36 13.42 -5.18 5.76
C LYS A 36 12.75 -3.80 5.62
N ILE A 37 12.43 -3.17 6.75
CA ILE A 37 11.81 -1.84 6.78
C ILE A 37 12.89 -0.77 7.01
N VAL A 38 12.92 0.23 6.12
CA VAL A 38 13.79 1.41 6.24
C VAL A 38 12.94 2.67 6.24
N VAL A 39 13.17 3.55 7.22
CA VAL A 39 12.55 4.88 7.32
C VAL A 39 13.57 5.92 6.91
N ILE A 40 13.21 6.73 5.92
CA ILE A 40 14.01 7.81 5.35
C ILE A 40 13.29 9.12 5.66
N GLY A 41 13.97 10.00 6.41
CA GLY A 41 13.37 11.25 6.90
C GLY A 41 14.44 12.18 7.47
N ALA A 42 14.06 13.42 7.75
CA ALA A 42 14.93 14.36 8.45
C ALA A 42 15.25 13.85 9.87
N GLU A 43 16.45 14.15 10.37
CA GLU A 43 16.80 13.85 11.76
C GLU A 43 15.81 14.54 12.72
N GLY A 44 15.32 13.82 13.72
CA GLY A 44 14.35 14.34 14.68
C GLY A 44 12.91 14.46 14.15
N ASP A 45 12.60 13.96 12.96
CA ASP A 45 11.22 13.96 12.45
C ASP A 45 10.29 13.16 13.38
N PRO A 46 9.25 13.78 13.98
CA PRO A 46 8.39 13.13 14.97
C PRO A 46 7.61 11.94 14.40
N ARG A 47 7.42 11.88 13.07
CA ARG A 47 6.75 10.77 12.40
C ARG A 47 7.56 9.48 12.46
N MET A 48 8.86 9.54 12.74
CA MET A 48 9.70 8.34 12.94
C MET A 48 9.14 7.46 14.07
N MET A 49 8.77 8.05 15.20
CA MET A 49 8.17 7.32 16.32
C MET A 49 6.82 6.71 15.91
N LEU A 50 6.02 7.43 15.11
CA LEU A 50 4.73 6.93 14.64
C LEU A 50 4.85 5.72 13.71
N VAL A 51 5.96 5.60 12.95
CA VAL A 51 6.26 4.38 12.18
C VAL A 51 6.52 3.20 13.10
N ASP A 52 7.28 3.38 14.18
CA ASP A 52 7.55 2.31 15.14
C ASP A 52 6.27 1.88 15.87
N GLU A 53 5.44 2.85 16.28
CA GLU A 53 4.12 2.58 16.86
C GLU A 53 3.23 1.78 15.89
N ALA A 54 3.27 2.14 14.60
CA ALA A 54 2.48 1.45 13.57
C ALA A 54 2.99 0.02 13.31
N ILE A 55 4.30 -0.22 13.33
CA ILE A 55 4.88 -1.57 13.28
C ILE A 55 4.42 -2.39 14.49
N ALA A 56 4.46 -1.81 15.69
CA ALA A 56 4.00 -2.47 16.90
C ALA A 56 2.49 -2.79 16.85
N TYR A 57 1.67 -1.85 16.35
CA TYR A 57 0.25 -2.08 16.08
C TYR A 57 0.03 -3.25 15.13
N TRP A 58 0.73 -3.26 13.99
CA TRP A 58 0.58 -4.32 13.00
C TRP A 58 0.99 -5.69 13.52
N ASN A 59 2.07 -5.77 14.31
CA ASN A 59 2.46 -7.03 14.94
C ASN A 59 1.38 -7.58 15.88
N ARG A 60 0.73 -6.73 16.69
CA ARG A 60 -0.43 -7.14 17.51
C ARG A 60 -1.61 -7.55 16.65
N ALA A 61 -1.96 -6.76 15.64
CA ALA A 61 -3.10 -7.05 14.76
C ALA A 61 -2.90 -8.35 13.96
N LEU A 62 -1.68 -8.64 13.50
CA LEU A 62 -1.31 -9.88 12.83
C LEU A 62 -1.41 -11.08 13.78
N GLU A 63 -0.95 -10.93 15.01
CA GLU A 63 -1.07 -11.97 16.05
C GLU A 63 -2.53 -12.27 16.38
N GLU A 64 -3.34 -11.24 16.65
CA GLU A 64 -4.79 -11.37 16.89
C GLU A 64 -5.52 -12.00 15.69
N ALA A 65 -5.08 -11.68 14.46
CA ALA A 65 -5.62 -12.26 13.24
C ALA A 65 -5.17 -13.71 13.02
N GLY A 66 -4.24 -14.25 13.82
CA GLY A 66 -3.65 -15.58 13.64
C GLY A 66 -2.77 -15.69 12.39
N ALA A 67 -2.23 -14.56 11.91
CA ALA A 67 -1.34 -14.49 10.76
C ALA A 67 0.11 -14.74 11.19
N GLY A 68 0.90 -15.42 10.34
CA GLY A 68 2.29 -15.82 10.62
C GLY A 68 3.35 -14.73 10.38
N LEU A 69 3.00 -13.62 9.71
CA LEU A 69 3.95 -12.53 9.46
C LEU A 69 4.29 -11.79 10.75
N ARG A 70 5.57 -11.49 10.95
CA ARG A 70 6.05 -10.54 11.95
C ARG A 70 6.91 -9.48 11.27
N LEU A 71 6.58 -8.22 11.50
CA LEU A 71 7.34 -7.09 10.98
C LEU A 71 8.55 -6.83 11.90
N PRO A 72 9.77 -6.76 11.35
CA PRO A 72 10.92 -6.37 12.12
C PRO A 72 10.84 -4.89 12.49
N GLY A 73 11.66 -4.47 13.45
CA GLY A 73 11.86 -3.05 13.72
C GLY A 73 12.39 -2.31 12.50
N ALA A 74 12.01 -1.04 12.36
CA ALA A 74 12.51 -0.20 11.27
C ALA A 74 13.95 0.26 11.54
N THR A 75 14.77 0.26 10.49
CA THR A 75 16.06 0.96 10.50
C THR A 75 15.89 2.38 9.97
N ARG A 76 16.71 3.32 10.44
CA ARG A 76 16.72 4.70 9.95
C ARG A 76 17.82 4.89 8.92
N ALA A 77 17.57 5.68 7.88
CA ALA A 77 18.58 6.09 6.92
C ALA A 77 18.47 7.60 6.67
N ALA A 78 19.60 8.29 6.83
CA ALA A 78 19.74 9.70 6.49
C ALA A 78 20.07 9.83 4.99
N LEU A 79 19.05 9.64 4.14
CA LEU A 79 19.17 9.80 2.70
C LEU A 79 18.36 11.02 2.24
N PRO A 80 18.78 11.70 1.15
CA PRO A 80 17.96 12.72 0.51
C PRO A 80 16.59 12.15 0.13
N ILE A 81 15.54 12.92 0.40
CA ILE A 81 14.18 12.54 0.03
C ILE A 81 13.92 13.01 -1.41
N PRO A 82 13.58 12.11 -2.34
CA PRO A 82 13.27 12.49 -3.72
C PRO A 82 11.83 13.01 -3.81
N GLU A 83 11.61 14.25 -3.39
CA GLU A 83 10.29 14.89 -3.26
C GLU A 83 9.49 14.87 -4.58
N GLU A 84 10.12 15.21 -5.71
CA GLU A 84 9.45 15.23 -7.01
C GLU A 84 9.01 13.83 -7.44
N ALA A 85 9.83 12.81 -7.18
CA ALA A 85 9.51 11.42 -7.49
C ALA A 85 8.32 10.91 -6.66
N LEU A 86 8.25 11.30 -5.38
CA LEU A 86 7.11 10.98 -4.52
C LEU A 86 5.82 11.64 -5.01
N GLN A 87 5.89 12.90 -5.44
CA GLN A 87 4.75 13.60 -6.01
C GLN A 87 4.28 12.97 -7.33
N GLU A 88 5.21 12.67 -8.24
CA GLU A 88 4.92 11.98 -9.50
C GLU A 88 4.21 10.64 -9.25
N LEU A 89 4.74 9.84 -8.33
CA LEU A 89 4.20 8.53 -8.01
C LEU A 89 2.82 8.62 -7.37
N SER A 90 2.62 9.57 -6.43
CA SER A 90 1.31 9.86 -5.83
C SER A 90 0.28 10.22 -6.90
N GLN A 91 0.63 11.09 -7.86
CA GLN A 91 -0.27 11.46 -8.96
C GLN A 91 -0.59 10.27 -9.87
N ALA A 92 0.38 9.42 -10.17
CA ALA A 92 0.15 8.21 -10.98
C ALA A 92 -0.83 7.23 -10.30
N ILE A 93 -0.70 7.05 -8.98
CA ILE A 93 -1.60 6.22 -8.16
C ILE A 93 -3.01 6.81 -8.14
N LEU A 94 -3.14 8.12 -7.92
CA LEU A 94 -4.43 8.82 -7.90
C LEU A 94 -5.15 8.78 -9.25
N ALA A 95 -4.41 8.98 -10.34
CA ALA A 95 -4.93 8.88 -11.69
C ALA A 95 -5.22 7.44 -12.13
N ARG A 96 -4.95 6.44 -11.26
CA ARG A 96 -5.10 5.01 -11.55
C ARG A 96 -4.39 4.59 -12.84
N ARG A 97 -3.25 5.24 -13.15
CA ARG A 97 -2.47 4.94 -14.36
C ARG A 97 -1.91 3.53 -14.27
N ARG A 98 -1.95 2.79 -15.37
CA ARG A 98 -1.39 1.45 -15.49
C ARG A 98 -0.60 1.31 -16.81
N PRO A 99 0.62 0.75 -16.80
CA PRO A 99 1.41 0.39 -15.61
C PRO A 99 1.85 1.64 -14.83
N VAL A 100 1.98 1.52 -13.50
CA VAL A 100 2.62 2.60 -12.70
C VAL A 100 4.12 2.43 -12.87
N GLN A 101 4.77 3.43 -13.44
CA GLN A 101 6.22 3.46 -13.55
C GLN A 101 6.80 3.99 -12.25
N VAL A 102 7.67 3.22 -11.60
CA VAL A 102 8.38 3.66 -10.40
C VAL A 102 9.54 4.57 -10.84
N PRO A 103 9.57 5.84 -10.40
CA PRO A 103 10.67 6.74 -10.70
C PRO A 103 12.04 6.13 -10.34
N PRO A 104 13.11 6.35 -11.13
CA PRO A 104 14.43 5.77 -10.86
C PRO A 104 14.92 5.98 -9.43
N ALA A 105 14.72 7.19 -8.87
CA ALA A 105 15.12 7.54 -7.51
C ALA A 105 14.45 6.68 -6.40
N LEU A 106 13.38 5.95 -6.74
CA LEU A 106 12.62 5.12 -5.83
C LEU A 106 12.87 3.61 -6.01
N ARG A 107 13.70 3.20 -6.99
CA ARG A 107 13.99 1.77 -7.28
C ARG A 107 15.18 1.22 -6.49
N GLU A 108 16.20 2.05 -6.28
CA GLU A 108 17.48 1.64 -5.67
C GLU A 108 17.49 1.88 -4.14
N LEU A 109 16.34 1.72 -3.50
CA LEU A 109 16.20 1.94 -2.07
C LEU A 109 16.67 0.71 -1.25
N PRO A 110 17.20 0.93 -0.04
CA PRO A 110 17.91 -0.11 0.72
C PRO A 110 17.01 -1.10 1.46
N GLY A 111 15.71 -0.85 1.55
CA GLY A 111 14.71 -1.69 2.20
C GLY A 111 13.81 -2.43 1.22
N ASP A 112 13.15 -3.48 1.72
CA ASP A 112 12.02 -4.11 1.03
C ASP A 112 10.77 -3.23 1.16
N VAL A 113 10.62 -2.55 2.30
CA VAL A 113 9.63 -1.48 2.53
C VAL A 113 10.38 -0.21 2.90
N ASN A 114 10.23 0.83 2.08
CA ASN A 114 10.89 2.12 2.29
C ASN A 114 9.84 3.18 2.63
N VAL A 115 9.82 3.64 3.88
CA VAL A 115 8.93 4.70 4.36
C VAL A 115 9.64 6.03 4.22
N MET A 116 9.15 6.89 3.33
CA MET A 116 9.69 8.22 3.08
C MET A 116 8.84 9.29 3.76
N LEU A 117 9.44 10.00 4.71
CA LEU A 117 8.83 11.07 5.49
C LEU A 117 9.05 12.41 4.81
N ALA A 118 8.28 12.68 3.75
CA ALA A 118 8.43 13.84 2.89
C ALA A 118 8.08 15.15 3.60
N GLN A 119 8.57 16.26 3.02
CA GLN A 119 8.18 17.63 3.39
C GLN A 119 7.13 18.19 2.42
N SER A 120 7.01 17.64 1.20
CA SER A 120 6.07 18.11 0.19
C SER A 120 4.62 17.68 0.46
N SER A 121 3.69 18.36 -0.22
CA SER A 121 2.25 18.06 -0.15
C SER A 121 1.84 17.15 -1.31
N PHE A 122 1.41 15.94 -0.99
CA PHE A 122 0.77 14.97 -1.89
C PHE A 122 -0.24 14.11 -1.10
N ILE A 123 -0.89 13.14 -1.73
CA ILE A 123 -1.71 12.14 -1.01
C ILE A 123 -0.79 10.99 -0.62
N SER A 124 -0.64 10.74 0.68
CA SER A 124 0.14 9.61 1.18
C SER A 124 -0.30 8.31 0.50
N PHE A 125 0.66 7.42 0.26
CA PHE A 125 0.43 6.23 -0.52
C PHE A 125 1.38 5.11 -0.11
N ALA A 126 0.99 3.89 -0.47
CA ALA A 126 1.85 2.72 -0.51
C ALA A 126 1.81 2.08 -1.90
N GLY A 127 2.98 1.66 -2.37
CA GLY A 127 3.17 0.96 -3.63
C GLY A 127 3.74 1.85 -4.74
N PRO A 128 3.73 1.36 -5.99
CA PRO A 128 3.55 -0.05 -6.34
C PRO A 128 4.73 -0.91 -5.83
N PHE A 129 4.63 -2.22 -5.96
CA PHE A 129 5.82 -3.07 -5.94
C PHE A 129 6.58 -2.82 -7.23
N ASP A 130 7.87 -2.62 -7.14
CA ASP A 130 8.72 -2.73 -8.31
C ASP A 130 8.90 -4.21 -8.74
N SER A 131 9.69 -4.42 -9.77
CA SER A 131 10.01 -5.75 -10.30
C SER A 131 10.71 -6.66 -9.28
N GLU A 132 11.38 -6.09 -8.29
CA GLU A 132 12.10 -6.83 -7.24
C GLU A 132 11.21 -7.12 -6.03
N GLY A 133 9.99 -6.59 -6.02
CA GLY A 133 9.04 -6.75 -4.93
C GLY A 133 9.19 -5.71 -3.82
N LYS A 134 9.98 -4.65 -4.01
CA LYS A 134 10.12 -3.56 -3.03
C LYS A 134 8.89 -2.67 -3.05
N ARG A 135 8.48 -2.16 -1.88
CA ARG A 135 7.39 -1.19 -1.73
C ARG A 135 7.92 0.15 -1.25
N VAL A 136 7.32 1.21 -1.77
CA VAL A 136 7.53 2.59 -1.29
C VAL A 136 6.28 3.03 -0.55
N ILE A 137 6.46 3.59 0.64
CA ILE A 137 5.44 4.32 1.36
C ILE A 137 5.83 5.79 1.35
N GLY A 138 5.05 6.63 0.68
CA GLY A 138 5.21 8.09 0.75
C GLY A 138 4.29 8.66 1.81
N ILE A 139 4.85 9.29 2.85
CA ILE A 139 4.09 10.06 3.84
C ILE A 139 4.28 11.54 3.56
N ARG A 140 3.20 12.24 3.19
CA ARG A 140 3.23 13.70 2.93
C ARG A 140 3.73 14.49 4.14
N GLY A 141 4.14 15.75 3.91
CA GLY A 141 4.46 16.69 4.98
C GLY A 141 3.32 16.90 5.99
N ASP A 142 3.70 17.08 7.25
CA ASP A 142 2.82 17.22 8.43
C ASP A 142 2.61 18.67 8.89
N ARG A 143 3.12 19.65 8.13
CA ARG A 143 2.99 21.08 8.50
C ARG A 143 1.56 21.62 8.38
N VAL A 144 0.69 20.93 7.65
CA VAL A 144 -0.66 21.39 7.34
C VAL A 144 -1.67 20.27 7.65
N PRO A 145 -2.85 20.61 8.21
CA PRO A 145 -3.92 19.65 8.41
C PRO A 145 -4.34 18.90 7.13
N PRO A 146 -4.86 17.65 7.25
CA PRO A 146 -5.14 16.97 8.51
C PRO A 146 -3.93 16.23 9.08
N LEU A 147 -2.83 16.07 8.34
CA LEU A 147 -1.68 15.27 8.81
C LEU A 147 -0.89 15.95 9.95
N SER A 148 -1.03 17.26 10.14
CA SER A 148 -0.51 17.96 11.31
C SER A 148 -1.18 17.54 12.63
N LEU A 149 -2.29 16.80 12.58
CA LEU A 149 -2.98 16.29 13.76
C LEU A 149 -2.37 14.93 14.16
N PRO A 150 -1.89 14.76 15.41
CA PRO A 150 -1.14 13.57 15.82
C PRO A 150 -1.83 12.23 15.53
N ASN A 151 -3.13 12.13 15.81
CA ASN A 151 -3.87 10.88 15.58
C ASN A 151 -4.13 10.58 14.09
N VAL A 152 -4.18 11.62 13.26
CA VAL A 152 -4.30 11.46 11.80
C VAL A 152 -3.00 10.91 11.23
N ALA A 153 -1.85 11.52 11.55
CA ALA A 153 -0.55 11.01 11.11
C ALA A 153 -0.34 9.55 11.52
N ARG A 154 -0.66 9.23 12.78
CA ARG A 154 -0.60 7.86 13.32
C ARG A 154 -1.38 6.86 12.45
N ASN A 155 -2.65 7.15 12.17
CA ASN A 155 -3.50 6.23 11.44
C ASN A 155 -3.19 6.18 9.94
N VAL A 156 -2.76 7.30 9.33
CA VAL A 156 -2.30 7.30 7.94
C VAL A 156 -1.06 6.42 7.78
N ILE A 157 -0.08 6.53 8.67
CA ILE A 157 1.12 5.68 8.61
C ILE A 157 0.76 4.20 8.77
N ALA A 158 -0.13 3.86 9.71
CA ALA A 158 -0.60 2.48 9.86
C ALA A 158 -1.39 2.00 8.63
N HIS A 159 -2.24 2.84 8.04
CA HIS A 159 -2.99 2.53 6.83
C HIS A 159 -2.06 2.20 5.66
N GLU A 160 -1.06 3.04 5.40
CA GLU A 160 -0.10 2.78 4.31
C GLU A 160 0.76 1.53 4.58
N LEU A 161 1.10 1.26 5.84
CA LEU A 161 1.74 -0.01 6.21
C LEU A 161 0.82 -1.22 5.97
N GLY A 162 -0.50 -1.07 6.17
CA GLY A 162 -1.51 -2.08 5.84
C GLY A 162 -1.49 -2.47 4.37
N HIS A 163 -1.44 -1.46 3.49
CA HIS A 163 -1.20 -1.70 2.07
C HIS A 163 0.15 -2.36 1.81
N ALA A 164 1.20 -1.96 2.52
CA ALA A 164 2.51 -2.57 2.40
C ALA A 164 2.63 -3.98 2.99
N ILE A 165 1.60 -4.52 3.63
CA ILE A 165 1.50 -5.95 3.97
C ILE A 165 0.42 -6.68 3.17
N GLY A 166 -0.26 -6.00 2.24
CA GLY A 166 -1.11 -6.62 1.23
C GLY A 166 -2.61 -6.32 1.37
N LEU A 167 -3.04 -5.54 2.35
CA LEU A 167 -4.45 -5.16 2.45
C LEU A 167 -4.84 -4.14 1.39
N GLY A 168 -6.06 -4.23 0.88
CA GLY A 168 -6.69 -3.20 0.05
C GLY A 168 -7.53 -2.23 0.89
N HIS A 169 -8.24 -1.32 0.24
CA HIS A 169 -9.22 -0.47 0.93
C HIS A 169 -10.52 -1.24 1.23
N ASN A 170 -11.17 -0.87 2.34
CA ASN A 170 -12.59 -1.13 2.60
C ASN A 170 -13.42 0.17 2.47
N ASP A 171 -14.73 0.10 2.72
CA ASP A 171 -15.67 1.23 2.68
C ASP A 171 -16.31 1.58 4.05
N ASP A 172 -15.87 0.97 5.15
CA ASP A 172 -16.35 1.23 6.51
C ASP A 172 -15.55 2.36 7.18
N PRO A 173 -16.13 3.57 7.35
CA PRO A 173 -15.41 4.74 7.89
C PRO A 173 -14.95 4.57 9.34
N SER A 174 -15.41 3.53 10.05
CA SER A 174 -14.94 3.20 11.40
C SER A 174 -13.68 2.34 11.42
N LYS A 175 -13.12 1.97 10.26
CA LYS A 175 -12.03 1.01 10.12
C LYS A 175 -10.76 1.62 9.56
N LEU A 176 -9.63 1.02 9.92
CA LEU A 176 -8.31 1.52 9.55
C LEU A 176 -8.12 1.60 8.04
N MET A 177 -8.48 0.54 7.32
CA MET A 177 -8.22 0.44 5.88
C MET A 177 -9.28 1.14 5.01
N CYS A 178 -10.14 1.99 5.56
CA CYS A 178 -11.12 2.67 4.73
C CYS A 178 -10.44 3.69 3.80
N GLY A 179 -10.76 3.63 2.50
CA GLY A 179 -10.13 4.51 1.53
C GLY A 179 -10.87 4.56 0.20
N ARG A 180 -10.30 5.27 -0.78
CA ARG A 180 -10.98 5.51 -2.07
C ARG A 180 -11.27 4.19 -2.81
N PRO A 181 -12.44 4.02 -3.44
CA PRO A 181 -13.41 5.07 -3.81
C PRO A 181 -14.42 5.48 -2.74
N ALA A 182 -14.44 4.86 -1.56
CA ALA A 182 -15.32 5.25 -0.47
C ALA A 182 -15.09 6.73 -0.06
N PRO A 183 -16.09 7.41 0.54
CA PRO A 183 -15.94 8.79 1.02
C PRO A 183 -15.04 8.93 2.25
N CYS A 184 -14.24 7.92 2.59
CA CYS A 184 -13.25 7.97 3.68
C CYS A 184 -12.12 8.97 3.39
N ARG A 185 -11.80 9.79 4.37
CA ARG A 185 -10.77 10.83 4.29
C ARG A 185 -9.87 10.76 5.52
N PRO A 186 -8.57 11.12 5.41
CA PRO A 186 -7.68 11.11 6.57
C PRO A 186 -8.17 11.95 7.75
N GLY A 187 -8.95 13.01 7.50
CA GLY A 187 -9.55 13.83 8.56
C GLY A 187 -10.48 13.07 9.52
N GLU A 188 -11.06 11.95 9.08
CA GLU A 188 -11.90 11.09 9.90
C GLU A 188 -11.11 10.39 11.02
N PHE A 189 -9.77 10.32 10.91
CA PHE A 189 -8.92 9.80 11.96
C PHE A 189 -8.64 10.80 13.10
N LYS A 190 -9.23 12.00 13.07
CA LYS A 190 -9.07 12.98 14.14
C LYS A 190 -9.55 12.39 15.47
N SER A 191 -8.73 12.53 16.51
CA SER A 191 -9.07 12.17 17.88
C SER A 191 -8.17 12.96 18.82
N GLU A 192 -8.70 13.39 19.96
CA GLU A 192 -7.93 14.01 21.03
C GLU A 192 -7.06 12.98 21.78
N GLU A 193 -7.45 11.70 21.73
CA GLU A 193 -6.69 10.59 22.31
C GLU A 193 -5.93 9.78 21.24
N PRO A 194 -4.69 9.38 21.52
CA PRO A 194 -3.96 8.43 20.71
C PRO A 194 -4.67 7.07 20.57
N ARG A 195 -5.14 6.74 19.36
CA ARG A 195 -5.74 5.43 19.07
C ARG A 195 -5.55 5.00 17.62
N TYR A 196 -5.49 3.68 17.42
CA TYR A 196 -5.61 3.08 16.10
C TYR A 196 -7.05 2.66 15.83
N PHE A 197 -7.49 2.83 14.59
CA PHE A 197 -8.75 2.27 14.13
C PHE A 197 -8.62 0.74 13.98
N ALA A 198 -9.73 0.02 14.16
CA ALA A 198 -9.73 -1.43 14.09
C ALA A 198 -9.74 -1.94 12.64
N LEU A 199 -9.33 -3.19 12.45
CA LEU A 199 -9.53 -3.91 11.20
C LEU A 199 -10.96 -4.47 11.10
N THR A 200 -11.40 -4.75 9.88
CA THR A 200 -12.57 -5.61 9.63
C THR A 200 -12.23 -7.09 9.86
N ASP A 201 -13.25 -7.92 10.04
CA ASP A 201 -13.05 -9.37 10.11
C ASP A 201 -12.53 -9.92 8.77
N ASP A 202 -12.93 -9.31 7.66
CA ASP A 202 -12.51 -9.66 6.31
C ASP A 202 -11.01 -9.41 6.10
N GLU A 203 -10.51 -8.27 6.58
CA GLU A 203 -9.08 -7.96 6.59
C GLU A 203 -8.29 -8.94 7.45
N ARG A 204 -8.81 -9.30 8.64
CA ARG A 204 -8.14 -10.30 9.51
C ARG A 204 -8.07 -11.67 8.82
N ARG A 205 -9.15 -12.10 8.15
CA ARG A 205 -9.16 -13.34 7.34
C ARG A 205 -8.19 -13.26 6.17
N GLU A 206 -8.12 -12.13 5.49
CA GLU A 206 -7.19 -11.90 4.39
C GLU A 206 -5.73 -11.97 4.85
N LEU A 207 -5.38 -11.33 5.97
CA LEU A 207 -4.03 -11.43 6.55
C LEU A 207 -3.65 -12.87 6.87
N ARG A 208 -4.58 -13.65 7.47
CA ARG A 208 -4.35 -15.07 7.75
C ARG A 208 -4.16 -15.90 6.48
N ARG A 209 -4.90 -15.55 5.41
CA ARG A 209 -4.76 -16.21 4.10
C ARG A 209 -3.42 -15.88 3.43
N LEU A 210 -2.99 -14.62 3.50
CA LEU A 210 -1.71 -14.16 2.96
C LEU A 210 -0.51 -14.71 3.73
N TYR A 211 -0.66 -14.82 5.05
CA TYR A 211 0.37 -15.25 5.97
C TYR A 211 -0.18 -16.35 6.88
N PRO A 212 -0.27 -17.60 6.41
CA PRO A 212 -0.68 -18.72 7.25
C PRO A 212 0.18 -18.81 8.52
N PRO A 213 -0.39 -19.29 9.64
CA PRO A 213 0.42 -19.58 10.83
C PRO A 213 1.52 -20.59 10.47
N GLN A 214 2.70 -20.40 11.04
CA GLN A 214 3.82 -21.34 10.92
C GLN A 214 3.72 -22.45 11.95
#